data_AF-A0A0J0XZ81-F1
#
_entry.id   AF-A0A0J0XZ81-F1
#
_cell.length_a   1.000
_cell.length_b   1.000
_cell.length_c   1.000
_cell.angle_alpha   90.00
_cell.angle_beta   90.00
_cell.angle_gamma   90.00
#
_symmetry.space_group_name_H-M   'P 1'
#
loop_
_entity.id
_entity.type
_entity.pdbx_description
1 polymer ?
#
loop_
_entity_poly.entity_id
_entity_poly.type
_entity_poly.pdbx_seq_one_letter_code
_entity_poly.pdbx_strand_id
1 'polypeptide(L)'
;MATLTIPIPPSPHPLSCMIAPSPTLTPTSIDEPFSMLYKATSGDSAATLVECVDSPPLKRVASQVPSFATTATTSASVTLDGDAPAKAAKADKASAKAAKRKARRDLNKASRKAEATAATPKPQPWEVALGNIGYPASEPSKSAPQIARPTRFDHAPFAIPSEIVRGLLVPKRTFELSCAPAVAAVERLVAHYGAWSITFADPSYRIYLSPALDIAISFKLVRSLRIAVAFGDPACHPARLPSAIAEFHAFCAKRRWGVAFVAARGATAKVAQVHRWATVQFAVEQIVDAEHNPVLDGRRGKRQTLVVKKLMRDAPVRLYRPADGRDAALEVQLQKAYETVYAAKEERDGAPYSTKLHLFALPHLTTVLYTTDANNEPQGLVSLLRVGEGGFLLDPLVATPSAPPGTTDYLTVLAMGYARRRGASLSFGTEPTSHVGEVRGMRQFMEADTRLVHAATYTAFGMAGKKMLHDKFHPSRAEPLHLVLCSDGVLGQSAAAAAVWKATHLHCRPVVRPATQLVQQHQAGELLEAMLACLAERGQLRPSQKPYPSGSDAAGDEPPEKE
;
A
#
# COMPACT_ATOMS: atom_id res chain seq x y z
N MET A 1 20.85 18.92 71.46
CA MET A 1 21.30 18.18 70.26
C MET A 1 20.63 16.82 70.31
N ALA A 2 19.61 16.60 69.48
CA ALA A 2 18.79 15.39 69.50
C ALA A 2 18.76 14.78 68.10
N THR A 3 19.19 13.52 68.01
CA THR A 3 19.31 12.73 66.79
C THR A 3 18.07 11.84 66.66
N LEU A 4 17.42 11.87 65.51
CA LEU A 4 16.16 11.19 65.25
C LEU A 4 16.38 10.09 64.20
N THR A 5 16.17 8.84 64.61
CA THR A 5 16.36 7.62 63.81
C THR A 5 15.03 7.21 63.18
N ILE A 6 15.01 6.93 61.88
CA ILE A 6 13.83 6.48 61.11
C ILE A 6 13.97 4.99 60.78
N PRO A 7 12.93 4.15 60.93
CA PRO A 7 13.01 2.71 60.66
C PRO A 7 12.81 2.35 59.18
N ILE A 8 13.49 1.28 58.76
CA ILE A 8 13.45 0.68 57.42
C ILE A 8 12.39 -0.43 57.39
N PRO A 9 11.54 -0.54 56.36
CA PRO A 9 10.56 -1.63 56.23
C PRO A 9 11.16 -2.92 55.63
N PRO A 10 10.55 -4.10 55.89
CA PRO A 10 11.12 -5.39 55.52
C PRO A 10 10.88 -5.77 54.05
N SER A 11 11.81 -6.55 53.49
CA SER A 11 11.78 -7.10 52.13
C SER A 11 10.80 -8.27 51.97
N PRO A 12 10.16 -8.46 50.80
CA PRO A 12 9.33 -9.65 50.55
C PRO A 12 10.16 -10.86 50.07
N HIS A 13 9.81 -12.03 50.58
CA HIS A 13 10.33 -13.35 50.18
C HIS A 13 9.87 -13.79 48.77
N PRO A 14 10.60 -14.70 48.11
CA PRO A 14 10.28 -15.17 46.76
C PRO A 14 9.23 -16.29 46.77
N LEU A 15 8.24 -16.20 45.89
CA LEU A 15 7.27 -17.26 45.60
C LEU A 15 7.86 -18.24 44.59
N SER A 16 7.90 -19.50 45.00
CA SER A 16 8.23 -20.68 44.20
C SER A 16 6.98 -21.09 43.39
N CYS A 17 7.11 -21.20 42.06
CA CYS A 17 6.03 -21.65 41.19
C CYS A 17 6.41 -22.99 40.55
N MET A 18 5.68 -24.04 40.90
CA MET A 18 5.80 -25.38 40.33
C MET A 18 5.34 -25.37 38.87
N ILE A 19 6.15 -26.00 37.99
CA ILE A 19 5.83 -26.26 36.60
C ILE A 19 5.35 -27.71 36.49
N ALA A 20 4.13 -27.91 36.00
CA ALA A 20 3.62 -29.21 35.56
C ALA A 20 3.88 -29.39 34.05
N PRO A 21 4.25 -30.59 33.57
CA PRO A 21 4.53 -30.83 32.16
C PRO A 21 3.24 -31.04 31.35
N SER A 22 3.14 -30.39 30.18
CA SER A 22 2.10 -30.65 29.18
C SER A 22 2.56 -31.70 28.15
N PRO A 23 1.62 -32.47 27.57
CA PRO A 23 1.93 -33.69 26.84
C PRO A 23 2.33 -33.45 25.38
N THR A 24 3.19 -34.35 24.93
CA THR A 24 3.70 -34.54 23.58
C THR A 24 2.58 -34.93 22.62
N LEU A 25 2.38 -34.18 21.53
CA LEU A 25 1.61 -34.61 20.37
C LEU A 25 2.52 -34.77 19.17
N THR A 26 2.44 -35.95 18.56
CA THR A 26 3.16 -36.40 17.36
C THR A 26 2.57 -35.77 16.09
N PRO A 27 3.38 -35.50 15.05
CA PRO A 27 2.88 -35.02 13.77
C PRO A 27 2.51 -36.19 12.84
N THR A 28 1.28 -36.17 12.33
CA THR A 28 0.87 -36.98 11.17
C THR A 28 1.23 -36.25 9.88
N SER A 29 1.90 -36.97 8.98
CA SER A 29 2.27 -36.55 7.63
C SER A 29 1.06 -36.47 6.71
N ILE A 30 0.95 -35.39 5.93
CA ILE A 30 0.25 -35.41 4.65
C ILE A 30 1.13 -34.68 3.64
N ASP A 31 1.71 -35.46 2.73
CA ASP A 31 2.31 -35.03 1.48
C ASP A 31 1.22 -34.60 0.50
N GLU A 32 1.40 -33.45 -0.17
CA GLU A 32 1.28 -33.29 -1.64
C GLU A 32 1.44 -31.80 -2.02
N PRO A 33 2.33 -31.44 -2.97
CA PRO A 33 2.46 -30.06 -3.46
C PRO A 33 1.71 -29.86 -4.79
N PHE A 34 0.72 -28.97 -4.80
CA PHE A 34 0.19 -28.38 -6.04
C PHE A 34 0.88 -27.05 -6.33
N SER A 35 1.82 -27.09 -7.26
CA SER A 35 2.50 -25.92 -7.85
C SER A 35 1.62 -25.32 -8.97
N MET A 36 1.29 -24.03 -8.88
CA MET A 36 0.88 -23.25 -10.05
C MET A 36 1.75 -22.02 -10.23
N LEU A 37 2.65 -22.12 -11.21
CA LEU A 37 3.44 -21.02 -11.77
C LEU A 37 2.53 -19.96 -12.41
N TYR A 38 2.74 -18.70 -12.03
CA TYR A 38 2.52 -17.57 -12.95
C TYR A 38 3.87 -17.29 -13.64
N LYS A 39 4.04 -17.75 -14.89
CA LYS A 39 5.07 -17.24 -15.79
C LYS A 39 4.61 -15.89 -16.35
N ALA A 40 5.26 -14.82 -15.94
CA ALA A 40 5.23 -13.56 -16.67
C ALA A 40 6.24 -13.67 -17.83
N THR A 41 5.77 -13.64 -19.07
CA THR A 41 6.63 -13.53 -20.25
C THR A 41 7.09 -12.08 -20.40
N SER A 42 8.33 -11.80 -20.01
CA SER A 42 9.06 -10.59 -20.42
C SER A 42 9.63 -10.82 -21.82
N GLY A 43 9.17 -10.03 -22.78
CA GLY A 43 9.79 -9.91 -24.09
C GLY A 43 11.02 -9.01 -23.98
N ASP A 44 12.18 -9.56 -24.31
CA ASP A 44 13.44 -8.84 -24.47
C ASP A 44 13.38 -7.91 -25.69
N SER A 45 13.92 -6.70 -25.53
CA SER A 45 14.37 -5.86 -26.63
C SER A 45 15.72 -5.30 -26.25
N ALA A 46 16.77 -6.00 -26.70
CA ALA A 46 18.10 -5.45 -26.82
C ALA A 46 18.24 -4.83 -28.21
N ALA A 47 18.57 -3.54 -28.25
CA ALA A 47 18.92 -2.82 -29.45
C ALA A 47 20.37 -3.11 -29.81
N THR A 48 20.60 -3.64 -31.02
CA THR A 48 21.91 -3.65 -31.68
C THR A 48 21.72 -3.17 -33.12
N LEU A 49 22.45 -2.12 -33.48
CA LEU A 49 22.64 -1.60 -34.83
C LEU A 49 23.30 -2.66 -35.73
N VAL A 50 22.63 -3.10 -36.80
CA VAL A 50 23.24 -3.68 -38.01
C VAL A 50 22.39 -3.33 -39.23
N GLU A 51 23.09 -3.11 -40.34
CA GLU A 51 22.74 -2.53 -41.63
C GLU A 51 21.56 -3.15 -42.40
N CYS A 52 21.01 -2.32 -43.30
CA CYS A 52 19.98 -2.64 -44.28
C CYS A 52 20.46 -3.66 -45.32
N VAL A 53 19.74 -4.77 -45.51
CA VAL A 53 19.68 -5.52 -46.78
C VAL A 53 18.28 -6.11 -46.98
N ASP A 54 17.86 -6.14 -48.23
CA ASP A 54 16.53 -6.30 -48.79
C ASP A 54 15.66 -7.48 -48.32
N SER A 55 14.36 -7.19 -48.18
CA SER A 55 13.28 -8.19 -48.05
C SER A 55 12.72 -8.58 -49.42
N PRO A 56 12.51 -9.87 -49.71
CA PRO A 56 11.44 -10.31 -50.60
C PRO A 56 10.25 -10.92 -49.81
N PRO A 57 9.00 -10.74 -50.28
CA PRO A 57 7.81 -11.01 -49.48
C PRO A 57 7.36 -12.48 -49.52
N LEU A 58 7.00 -13.02 -48.35
CA LEU A 58 6.32 -14.30 -48.24
C LEU A 58 4.79 -14.15 -48.31
N LYS A 59 4.27 -14.75 -49.40
CA LYS A 59 2.93 -15.26 -49.69
C LYS A 59 1.91 -15.23 -48.53
N ARG A 60 0.86 -14.41 -48.70
CA ARG A 60 -0.46 -14.65 -48.09
C ARG A 60 -1.31 -15.52 -49.01
N VAL A 61 -1.70 -16.69 -48.51
CA VAL A 61 -2.77 -17.52 -49.05
C VAL A 61 -4.10 -16.83 -48.73
N ALA A 62 -4.78 -16.34 -49.76
CA ALA A 62 -6.15 -15.84 -49.68
C ALA A 62 -7.11 -16.91 -50.21
N SER A 63 -8.11 -17.21 -49.39
CA SER A 63 -9.22 -18.11 -49.72
C SER A 63 -10.10 -17.51 -50.81
N GLN A 64 -10.39 -18.35 -51.81
CA GLN A 64 -11.23 -18.08 -52.97
C GLN A 64 -12.71 -17.97 -52.58
N VAL A 65 -13.41 -16.99 -53.17
CA VAL A 65 -14.86 -17.02 -53.41
C VAL A 65 -15.06 -16.51 -54.85
N PRO A 66 -15.85 -17.20 -55.70
CA PRO A 66 -15.82 -16.99 -57.14
C PRO A 66 -16.61 -15.76 -57.59
N SER A 67 -15.97 -14.98 -58.46
CA SER A 67 -16.54 -13.94 -59.31
C SER A 67 -16.95 -14.56 -60.65
N PHE A 68 -18.22 -14.45 -61.02
CA PHE A 68 -18.69 -14.76 -62.37
C PHE A 68 -18.56 -13.52 -63.24
N ALA A 69 -17.73 -13.63 -64.29
CA ALA A 69 -17.58 -12.63 -65.33
C ALA A 69 -18.67 -12.80 -66.40
N THR A 70 -19.19 -11.65 -66.80
CA THR A 70 -20.14 -11.38 -67.88
C THR A 70 -19.48 -11.54 -69.24
N THR A 71 -20.13 -12.23 -70.18
CA THR A 71 -19.85 -12.13 -71.63
C THR A 71 -20.67 -10.99 -72.23
N ALA A 72 -20.02 -10.19 -73.07
CA ALA A 72 -20.62 -9.15 -73.88
C ALA A 72 -21.36 -9.74 -75.09
N THR A 73 -22.46 -9.12 -75.49
CA THR A 73 -22.95 -9.20 -76.87
C THR A 73 -23.42 -7.81 -77.28
N THR A 74 -22.80 -7.33 -78.34
CA THR A 74 -23.04 -6.08 -79.05
C THR A 74 -24.38 -6.14 -79.78
N SER A 75 -25.18 -5.08 -79.67
CA SER A 75 -26.15 -4.73 -80.72
C SER A 75 -26.39 -3.23 -80.63
N ALA A 76 -26.03 -2.53 -81.70
CA ALA A 76 -26.36 -1.13 -81.89
C ALA A 76 -27.85 -1.00 -82.21
N SER A 77 -28.52 -0.04 -81.57
CA SER A 77 -29.69 0.60 -82.15
C SER A 77 -29.70 2.08 -81.77
N VAL A 78 -29.80 2.88 -82.83
CA VAL A 78 -30.04 4.32 -82.82
C VAL A 78 -31.49 4.55 -82.41
N THR A 79 -31.74 5.40 -81.42
CA THR A 79 -33.02 6.12 -81.33
C THR A 79 -32.86 7.51 -80.73
N LEU A 80 -33.71 8.38 -81.25
CA LEU A 80 -33.72 9.82 -81.22
C LEU A 80 -34.13 10.43 -79.88
N ASP A 81 -33.82 11.72 -79.79
CA ASP A 81 -34.18 12.71 -78.79
C ASP A 81 -35.62 12.65 -78.24
N GLY A 82 -35.74 13.07 -76.98
CA GLY A 82 -36.98 13.58 -76.41
C GLY A 82 -37.33 12.99 -75.05
N ASP A 83 -36.79 13.55 -73.95
CA ASP A 83 -37.45 13.54 -72.62
C ASP A 83 -36.59 14.29 -71.56
N ALA A 84 -36.50 15.62 -71.73
CA ALA A 84 -35.79 16.50 -70.80
C ALA A 84 -36.54 16.89 -69.49
N PRO A 85 -37.87 16.76 -69.31
CA PRO A 85 -38.52 17.19 -68.05
C PRO A 85 -38.67 16.08 -66.98
N ALA A 86 -38.53 14.78 -67.33
CA ALA A 86 -38.81 13.69 -66.40
C ALA A 86 -37.63 13.28 -65.48
N LYS A 87 -36.39 13.61 -65.85
CA LYS A 87 -35.20 13.32 -65.03
C LYS A 87 -35.01 14.30 -63.87
N ALA A 88 -35.39 15.57 -64.05
CA ALA A 88 -35.36 16.58 -62.98
C ALA A 88 -36.30 16.21 -61.81
N ALA A 89 -37.54 15.78 -62.12
CA ALA A 89 -38.50 15.36 -61.10
C ALA A 89 -38.09 14.10 -60.31
N LYS A 90 -37.23 13.23 -60.87
CA LYS A 90 -36.68 12.05 -60.16
C LYS A 90 -35.53 12.44 -59.23
N ALA A 91 -34.71 13.44 -59.58
CA ALA A 91 -33.66 13.96 -58.72
C ALA A 91 -34.25 14.64 -57.46
N ASP A 92 -35.36 15.38 -57.61
CA ASP A 92 -36.05 16.04 -56.50
C ASP A 92 -36.70 15.04 -55.51
N LYS A 93 -37.20 13.91 -56.00
CA LYS A 93 -37.71 12.84 -55.12
C LYS A 93 -36.59 12.17 -54.32
N ALA A 94 -35.40 12.03 -54.88
CA ALA A 94 -34.26 11.45 -54.20
C ALA A 94 -33.70 12.38 -53.10
N SER A 95 -33.60 13.68 -53.39
CA SER A 95 -33.15 14.69 -52.41
C SER A 95 -34.15 14.82 -51.24
N ALA A 96 -35.45 14.84 -51.53
CA ALA A 96 -36.50 14.86 -50.50
C ALA A 96 -36.47 13.61 -49.60
N LYS A 97 -36.22 12.42 -50.17
CA LYS A 97 -36.09 11.17 -49.40
C LYS A 97 -34.85 11.16 -48.52
N ALA A 98 -33.73 11.72 -48.98
CA ALA A 98 -32.51 11.88 -48.20
C ALA A 98 -32.71 12.86 -47.03
N ALA A 99 -33.35 14.01 -47.28
CA ALA A 99 -33.68 14.99 -46.25
C ALA A 99 -34.59 14.39 -45.16
N LYS A 100 -35.64 13.65 -45.54
CA LYS A 100 -36.53 12.96 -44.59
C LYS A 100 -35.79 11.92 -43.74
N ARG A 101 -34.83 11.19 -44.32
CA ARG A 101 -33.98 10.23 -43.58
C ARG A 101 -33.06 10.94 -42.58
N LYS A 102 -32.47 12.07 -42.96
CA LYS A 102 -31.63 12.88 -42.08
C LYS A 102 -32.45 13.45 -40.91
N ALA A 103 -33.59 14.07 -41.19
CA ALA A 103 -34.50 14.60 -40.17
C ALA A 103 -34.94 13.51 -39.17
N ARG A 104 -35.25 12.30 -39.64
CA ARG A 104 -35.60 11.18 -38.74
C ARG A 104 -34.41 10.72 -37.87
N ARG A 105 -33.19 10.70 -38.42
CA ARG A 105 -31.97 10.37 -37.64
C ARG A 105 -31.72 11.43 -36.57
N ASP A 106 -31.89 12.71 -36.92
CA ASP A 106 -31.69 13.82 -35.99
C ASP A 106 -32.76 13.81 -34.89
N LEU A 107 -34.03 13.56 -35.23
CA LEU A 107 -35.12 13.37 -34.26
C LEU A 107 -34.84 12.19 -33.31
N ASN A 108 -34.42 11.04 -33.84
CA ASN A 108 -34.07 9.88 -33.03
C ASN A 108 -32.85 10.16 -32.13
N LYS A 109 -31.86 10.92 -32.62
CA LYS A 109 -30.68 11.33 -31.83
C LYS A 109 -31.08 12.30 -30.72
N ALA A 110 -31.98 13.24 -31.00
CA ALA A 110 -32.51 14.18 -30.02
C ALA A 110 -33.38 13.48 -28.97
N SER A 111 -34.26 12.58 -29.38
CA SER A 111 -35.09 11.77 -28.48
C SER A 111 -34.23 10.88 -27.57
N ARG A 112 -33.20 10.20 -28.10
CA ARG A 112 -32.24 9.45 -27.27
C ARG A 112 -31.44 10.34 -26.32
N LYS A 113 -31.10 11.57 -26.72
CA LYS A 113 -30.43 12.53 -25.85
C LYS A 113 -31.36 13.02 -24.74
N ALA A 114 -32.62 13.31 -25.06
CA ALA A 114 -33.63 13.73 -24.08
C ALA A 114 -33.93 12.59 -23.09
N GLU A 115 -34.10 11.36 -23.57
CA GLU A 115 -34.29 10.17 -22.73
C GLU A 115 -33.07 9.89 -21.85
N ALA A 116 -31.84 10.05 -22.38
CA ALA A 116 -30.62 9.94 -21.60
C ALA A 116 -30.45 11.06 -20.56
N THR A 117 -31.05 12.23 -20.79
CA THR A 117 -31.01 13.35 -19.83
C THR A 117 -32.10 13.21 -18.76
N ALA A 118 -33.24 12.60 -19.10
CA ALA A 118 -34.36 12.37 -18.20
C ALA A 118 -34.24 11.07 -17.37
N ALA A 119 -33.46 10.09 -17.83
CA ALA A 119 -33.26 8.86 -17.10
C ALA A 119 -32.45 9.11 -15.82
N THR A 120 -33.06 8.82 -14.67
CA THR A 120 -32.33 8.73 -13.40
C THR A 120 -31.14 7.80 -13.61
N PRO A 121 -29.91 8.25 -13.30
CA PRO A 121 -28.73 7.42 -13.51
C PRO A 121 -28.92 6.10 -12.77
N LYS A 122 -28.77 4.99 -13.50
CA LYS A 122 -28.85 3.65 -12.88
C LYS A 122 -27.79 3.58 -11.77
N PRO A 123 -28.14 3.04 -10.60
CA PRO A 123 -27.17 2.93 -9.51
C PRO A 123 -25.97 2.11 -9.98
N GLN A 124 -24.79 2.59 -9.64
CA GLN A 124 -23.55 1.91 -9.95
C GLN A 124 -23.46 0.61 -9.13
N PRO A 125 -22.78 -0.43 -9.63
CA PRO A 125 -22.71 -1.72 -8.93
C PRO A 125 -22.17 -1.63 -7.50
N TRP A 126 -21.23 -0.71 -7.25
CA TRP A 126 -20.69 -0.49 -5.91
C TRP A 126 -21.72 0.15 -4.96
N GLU A 127 -22.64 0.99 -5.48
CA GLU A 127 -23.72 1.58 -4.69
C GLU A 127 -24.72 0.51 -4.25
N VAL A 128 -25.03 -0.43 -5.15
CA VAL A 128 -25.89 -1.58 -4.84
C VAL A 128 -25.21 -2.48 -3.81
N ALA A 129 -23.93 -2.81 -4.00
CA ALA A 129 -23.17 -3.64 -3.08
C ALA A 129 -23.10 -3.02 -1.66
N LEU A 130 -22.80 -1.73 -1.55
CA LEU A 130 -22.81 -1.02 -0.27
C LEU A 130 -24.22 -0.76 0.27
N GLY A 131 -25.25 -0.77 -0.58
CA GLY A 131 -26.66 -0.67 -0.16
C GLY A 131 -27.15 -1.97 0.49
N ASN A 132 -26.56 -3.10 0.09
CA ASN A 132 -26.86 -4.44 0.60
C ASN A 132 -25.85 -4.92 1.65
N ILE A 133 -25.09 -3.99 2.27
CA ILE A 133 -24.03 -4.38 3.20
C ILE A 133 -24.62 -5.05 4.44
N GLY A 134 -24.08 -6.22 4.77
CA GLY A 134 -24.42 -6.91 6.00
C GLY A 134 -23.73 -6.27 7.20
N TYR A 135 -24.35 -6.37 8.36
CA TYR A 135 -23.71 -6.12 9.65
C TYR A 135 -23.58 -7.46 10.38
N PRO A 136 -22.53 -7.68 11.18
CA PRO A 136 -22.49 -8.87 12.02
C PRO A 136 -23.75 -8.93 12.88
N ALA A 137 -24.26 -10.15 13.08
CA ALA A 137 -25.33 -10.39 14.04
C ALA A 137 -24.74 -10.20 15.44
N SER A 138 -24.56 -8.95 15.86
CA SER A 138 -24.22 -8.66 17.25
C SER A 138 -25.29 -9.35 18.10
N GLU A 139 -24.91 -10.28 18.96
CA GLU A 139 -25.83 -10.75 20.00
C GLU A 139 -26.41 -9.50 20.66
N PRO A 140 -27.74 -9.36 20.77
CA PRO A 140 -28.34 -8.19 21.39
C PRO A 140 -27.84 -8.12 22.83
N SER A 141 -26.85 -7.25 23.06
CA SER A 141 -26.34 -6.95 24.39
C SER A 141 -27.54 -6.49 25.21
N LYS A 142 -27.93 -7.29 26.21
CA LYS A 142 -29.11 -7.06 27.07
C LYS A 142 -29.04 -5.73 27.84
N SER A 143 -27.91 -5.03 27.81
CA SER A 143 -27.67 -3.77 28.52
C SER A 143 -27.33 -2.59 27.62
N ALA A 144 -27.17 -2.77 26.30
CA ALA A 144 -26.97 -1.65 25.39
C ALA A 144 -28.34 -1.15 24.91
N PRO A 145 -28.65 0.17 25.01
CA PRO A 145 -29.87 0.70 24.40
C PRO A 145 -29.87 0.29 22.93
N GLN A 146 -31.01 -0.20 22.43
CA GLN A 146 -31.16 -0.53 21.00
C GLN A 146 -30.83 0.71 20.19
N ILE A 147 -29.57 0.82 19.74
CA ILE A 147 -29.15 1.86 18.82
C ILE A 147 -29.92 1.56 17.55
N ALA A 148 -30.89 2.42 17.23
CA ALA A 148 -31.65 2.32 16.00
C ALA A 148 -30.66 2.06 14.85
N ARG A 149 -30.95 1.06 14.00
CA ARG A 149 -30.17 0.81 12.77
C ARG A 149 -29.92 2.17 12.13
N PRO A 150 -28.66 2.61 11.94
CA PRO A 150 -28.39 3.95 11.44
C PRO A 150 -29.04 4.08 10.06
N THR A 151 -30.20 4.73 10.01
CA THR A 151 -31.01 4.88 8.79
C THR A 151 -30.38 5.89 7.83
N ARG A 152 -29.38 6.62 8.29
CA ARG A 152 -28.43 7.43 7.51
C ARG A 152 -27.07 7.35 8.20
N PHE A 153 -26.01 7.57 7.42
CA PHE A 153 -24.65 7.79 7.92
C PHE A 153 -24.57 9.14 8.69
N ASP A 154 -25.45 9.39 9.65
CA ASP A 154 -25.47 10.63 10.41
C ASP A 154 -24.24 10.70 11.32
N HIS A 155 -23.49 11.78 11.13
CA HIS A 155 -22.23 12.04 11.78
C HIS A 155 -22.48 12.86 13.04
N ALA A 156 -22.57 12.21 14.20
CA ALA A 156 -22.10 12.89 15.38
C ALA A 156 -20.61 13.20 15.17
N PRO A 157 -20.14 14.45 15.37
CA PRO A 157 -18.71 14.73 15.36
C PRO A 157 -18.03 13.76 16.32
N PHE A 158 -16.90 13.22 15.89
CA PHE A 158 -16.13 12.26 16.67
C PHE A 158 -15.76 12.84 18.03
N ALA A 159 -16.55 12.50 19.05
CA ALA A 159 -16.33 12.92 20.42
C ALA A 159 -15.62 11.77 21.14
N ILE A 160 -14.29 11.83 21.20
CA ILE A 160 -13.58 11.04 22.21
C ILE A 160 -13.99 11.64 23.56
N PRO A 161 -14.48 10.84 24.51
CA PRO A 161 -14.87 11.34 25.82
C PRO A 161 -13.70 12.12 26.44
N SER A 162 -13.87 13.45 26.58
CA SER A 162 -12.83 14.34 27.11
C SER A 162 -12.43 14.01 28.55
N GLU A 163 -13.32 13.31 29.26
CA GLU A 163 -13.15 12.82 30.63
C GLU A 163 -12.00 11.82 30.76
N ILE A 164 -11.73 11.01 29.71
CA ILE A 164 -10.63 10.04 29.73
C ILE A 164 -9.27 10.75 29.76
N VAL A 165 -9.16 12.00 29.31
CA VAL A 165 -7.86 12.66 29.09
C VAL A 165 -7.45 13.62 30.21
N ARG A 166 -8.40 14.19 30.97
CA ARG A 166 -8.11 15.27 31.95
C ARG A 166 -7.52 14.80 33.29
N GLY A 167 -7.51 13.50 33.58
CA GLY A 167 -7.04 12.95 34.87
C GLY A 167 -5.64 12.34 34.88
N LEU A 168 -4.92 12.32 33.75
CA LEU A 168 -3.72 11.48 33.62
C LEU A 168 -2.42 12.28 33.70
N LEU A 169 -1.86 12.32 34.91
CA LEU A 169 -0.42 12.44 35.06
C LEU A 169 0.21 11.16 34.51
N VAL A 170 0.65 11.14 33.26
CA VAL A 170 1.36 9.98 32.73
C VAL A 170 2.87 10.17 32.93
N PRO A 171 3.51 9.48 33.89
CA PRO A 171 4.92 9.72 34.21
C PRO A 171 5.86 9.14 33.14
N LYS A 172 5.37 8.14 32.37
CA LYS A 172 6.09 7.50 31.28
C LYS A 172 5.82 8.25 29.98
N ARG A 173 6.83 8.43 29.14
CA ARG A 173 6.70 9.07 27.80
C ARG A 173 6.59 8.07 26.66
N THR A 174 6.65 6.77 26.98
CA THR A 174 6.60 5.68 26.01
C THR A 174 5.58 4.64 26.44
N PHE A 175 4.72 4.25 25.51
CA PHE A 175 3.60 3.35 25.75
C PHE A 175 3.57 2.21 24.75
N GLU A 176 2.98 1.12 25.20
CA GLU A 176 2.51 0.01 24.38
C GLU A 176 1.01 0.16 24.15
N LEU A 177 0.48 -0.51 23.13
CA LEU A 177 -0.93 -0.43 22.71
C LEU A 177 -1.94 -0.98 23.73
N SER A 178 -1.47 -1.53 24.85
CA SER A 178 -2.30 -1.98 25.97
C SER A 178 -2.73 -0.86 26.92
N CYS A 179 -2.16 0.35 26.81
CA CYS A 179 -2.47 1.45 27.71
C CYS A 179 -3.70 2.25 27.22
N ALA A 180 -4.89 1.95 27.77
CA ALA A 180 -6.16 2.53 27.29
C ALA A 180 -6.17 4.07 27.17
N PRO A 181 -5.64 4.85 28.13
CA PRO A 181 -5.65 6.30 27.96
C PRO A 181 -4.65 6.82 26.93
N ALA A 182 -3.52 6.13 26.76
CA ALA A 182 -2.59 6.43 25.67
C ALA A 182 -3.24 6.15 24.31
N VAL A 183 -3.99 5.04 24.20
CA VAL A 183 -4.77 4.71 23.01
C VAL A 183 -5.78 5.82 22.69
N ALA A 184 -6.57 6.28 23.66
CA ALA A 184 -7.53 7.37 23.44
C ALA A 184 -6.86 8.67 22.95
N ALA A 185 -5.70 9.03 23.53
CA ALA A 185 -4.94 10.20 23.08
C ALA A 185 -4.40 10.03 21.65
N VAL A 186 -3.88 8.84 21.32
CA VAL A 186 -3.40 8.50 19.97
C VAL A 186 -4.55 8.53 18.97
N GLU A 187 -5.69 7.90 19.27
CA GLU A 187 -6.86 7.89 18.40
C GLU A 187 -7.32 9.32 18.09
N ARG A 188 -7.33 10.20 19.09
CA ARG A 188 -7.64 11.61 18.90
C ARG A 188 -6.68 12.27 17.92
N LEU A 189 -5.37 12.13 18.18
CA LEU A 189 -4.34 12.82 17.41
C LEU A 189 -4.29 12.30 15.97
N VAL A 190 -4.40 10.99 15.77
CA VAL A 190 -4.43 10.37 14.44
C VAL A 190 -5.72 10.76 13.68
N ALA A 191 -6.87 10.79 14.35
CA ALA A 191 -8.15 11.19 13.74
C ALA A 191 -8.24 12.67 13.32
N HIS A 192 -7.32 13.53 13.76
CA HIS A 192 -7.33 14.97 13.41
C HIS A 192 -6.10 15.34 12.59
N TYR A 193 -4.95 14.78 12.92
CA TYR A 193 -3.65 15.17 12.37
C TYR A 193 -2.86 14.02 11.76
N GLY A 194 -3.42 12.80 11.82
CA GLY A 194 -2.80 11.63 11.23
C GLY A 194 -2.66 11.73 9.71
N ALA A 195 -1.68 10.99 9.22
CA ALA A 195 -1.39 10.82 7.80
C ALA A 195 -1.51 9.33 7.45
N TRP A 196 -0.63 8.80 6.61
CA TRP A 196 -0.59 7.38 6.24
C TRP A 196 -0.02 6.44 7.34
N SER A 197 0.36 6.93 8.52
CA SER A 197 1.09 6.10 9.49
C SER A 197 0.18 5.12 10.23
N ILE A 198 0.07 3.90 9.69
CA ILE A 198 -0.63 2.78 10.33
C ILE A 198 0.16 2.16 11.49
N THR A 199 1.42 2.57 11.69
CA THR A 199 2.32 1.94 12.67
C THR A 199 1.87 2.15 14.13
N PHE A 200 0.87 3.00 14.37
CA PHE A 200 0.19 3.07 15.67
C PHE A 200 -0.62 1.82 16.00
N ALA A 201 -0.97 0.98 15.02
CA ALA A 201 -1.69 -0.28 15.25
C ALA A 201 -0.77 -1.51 15.28
N ASP A 202 0.54 -1.34 15.17
CA ASP A 202 1.52 -2.43 15.20
C ASP A 202 2.14 -2.56 16.60
N PRO A 203 1.95 -3.70 17.30
CA PRO A 203 2.46 -3.90 18.67
C PRO A 203 3.98 -3.96 18.78
N SER A 204 4.71 -4.14 17.67
CA SER A 204 6.17 -4.08 17.65
C SER A 204 6.74 -2.65 17.72
N TYR A 205 5.87 -1.64 17.59
CA TYR A 205 6.22 -0.23 17.71
C TYR A 205 5.99 0.30 19.13
N ARG A 206 6.77 1.31 19.49
CA ARG A 206 6.58 2.10 20.70
C ARG A 206 5.92 3.41 20.34
N ILE A 207 5.10 3.92 21.22
CA ILE A 207 4.43 5.20 21.03
C ILE A 207 5.02 6.21 22.00
N TYR A 208 5.61 7.28 21.47
CA TYR A 208 5.94 8.47 22.23
C TYR A 208 4.72 9.39 22.32
N LEU A 209 4.39 9.81 23.54
CA LEU A 209 3.41 10.88 23.78
C LEU A 209 4.09 12.04 24.52
N SER A 210 3.80 13.28 24.09
CA SER A 210 4.21 14.46 24.84
C SER A 210 3.49 14.52 26.20
N PRO A 211 4.05 15.19 27.22
CA PRO A 211 3.38 15.40 28.50
C PRO A 211 2.01 16.09 28.37
N ALA A 212 1.84 16.94 27.36
CA ALA A 212 0.58 17.63 27.07
C ALA A 212 -0.43 16.77 26.28
N LEU A 213 -0.07 15.54 25.90
CA LEU A 213 -0.90 14.60 25.13
C LEU A 213 -1.40 15.19 23.80
N ASP A 214 -0.59 16.07 23.20
CA ASP A 214 -0.87 16.81 21.97
C ASP A 214 0.06 16.41 20.81
N ILE A 215 0.99 15.47 21.06
CA ILE A 215 1.91 14.90 20.09
C ILE A 215 1.94 13.38 20.28
N ALA A 216 1.77 12.63 19.20
CA ALA A 216 2.00 11.19 19.17
C ALA A 216 2.98 10.81 18.04
N ILE A 217 3.97 9.98 18.34
CA ILE A 217 4.94 9.47 17.37
C ILE A 217 5.09 7.96 17.58
N SER A 218 4.82 7.17 16.55
CA SER A 218 5.10 5.73 16.56
C SER A 218 6.51 5.48 16.02
N PHE A 219 7.31 4.70 16.75
CA PHE A 219 8.71 4.43 16.42
C PHE A 219 9.19 3.03 16.82
N LYS A 220 10.20 2.52 16.11
CA LYS A 220 10.97 1.33 16.48
C LYS A 220 12.35 1.72 16.97
N LEU A 221 12.79 1.14 18.07
CA LEU A 221 14.17 1.30 18.55
C LEU A 221 15.05 0.17 18.01
N VAL A 222 15.96 0.52 17.10
CA VAL A 222 16.99 -0.41 16.61
C VAL A 222 18.13 -0.45 17.60
N ARG A 223 17.98 -1.29 18.64
CA ARG A 223 18.87 -1.34 19.81
C ARG A 223 20.35 -1.45 19.46
N SER A 224 20.70 -2.26 18.46
CA SER A 224 22.10 -2.43 18.04
C SER A 224 22.72 -1.12 17.57
N LEU A 225 21.97 -0.28 16.86
CA LEU A 225 22.43 1.00 16.33
C LEU A 225 22.12 2.18 17.27
N ARG A 226 21.31 1.94 18.31
CA ARG A 226 20.77 2.98 19.20
C ARG A 226 20.08 4.09 18.39
N ILE A 227 19.25 3.72 17.43
CA ILE A 227 18.49 4.68 16.60
C ILE A 227 17.00 4.41 16.75
N ALA A 228 16.24 5.45 17.06
CA ALA A 228 14.79 5.46 17.04
C ALA A 228 14.32 5.82 15.63
N VAL A 229 13.69 4.88 14.95
CA VAL A 229 13.12 5.05 13.60
C VAL A 229 11.63 5.31 13.74
N ALA A 230 11.23 6.56 13.56
CA ALA A 230 9.84 6.98 13.51
C ALA A 230 9.26 6.76 12.10
N PHE A 231 7.98 6.40 12.01
CA PHE A 231 7.31 6.14 10.74
C PHE A 231 6.18 7.14 10.52
N GLY A 232 6.25 7.86 9.41
CA GLY A 232 5.39 8.99 9.10
C GLY A 232 5.73 10.23 9.89
N ASP A 233 4.82 11.20 9.82
CA ASP A 233 4.92 12.45 10.57
C ASP A 233 4.41 12.27 12.02
N PRO A 234 4.88 13.10 12.96
CA PRO A 234 4.22 13.25 14.25
C PRO A 234 2.75 13.60 14.09
N ALA A 235 1.86 12.82 14.72
CA ALA A 235 0.43 13.12 14.79
C ALA A 235 0.23 14.26 15.82
N CYS A 236 0.23 15.50 15.32
CA CYS A 236 0.11 16.72 16.09
C CYS A 236 -0.42 17.87 15.23
N HIS A 237 -0.92 18.93 15.86
CA HIS A 237 -1.35 20.13 15.13
C HIS A 237 -0.20 20.66 14.24
N PRO A 238 -0.44 21.11 12.99
CA PRO A 238 0.63 21.52 12.07
C PRO A 238 1.59 22.57 12.65
N ALA A 239 1.07 23.54 13.40
CA ALA A 239 1.89 24.55 14.07
C ALA A 239 2.83 23.99 15.16
N ARG A 240 2.55 22.78 15.67
CA ARG A 240 3.39 22.09 16.67
C ARG A 240 4.42 21.16 16.04
N LEU A 241 4.37 20.91 14.73
CA LEU A 241 5.27 19.97 14.07
C LEU A 241 6.77 20.25 14.34
N PRO A 242 7.29 21.49 14.23
CA PRO A 242 8.70 21.75 14.55
C PRO A 242 9.03 21.43 16.01
N SER A 243 8.18 21.86 16.94
CA SER A 243 8.36 21.58 18.38
C SER A 243 8.26 20.09 18.69
N ALA A 244 7.37 19.35 18.02
CA ALA A 244 7.18 17.92 18.21
C ALA A 244 8.42 17.12 17.83
N ILE A 245 9.04 17.46 16.69
CA ILE A 245 10.30 16.88 16.24
C ILE A 245 11.41 17.19 17.24
N ALA A 246 11.52 18.44 17.71
CA ALA A 246 12.53 18.84 18.69
C ALA A 246 12.35 18.14 20.05
N GLU A 247 11.12 18.02 20.55
CA GLU A 247 10.78 17.32 21.80
C GLU A 247 11.15 15.83 21.73
N PHE A 248 10.82 15.17 20.61
CA PHE A 248 11.16 13.77 20.38
C PHE A 248 12.68 13.57 20.24
N HIS A 249 13.36 14.46 19.52
CA HIS A 249 14.81 14.45 19.41
C HIS A 249 15.48 14.59 20.78
N ALA A 250 15.03 15.53 21.61
CA ALA A 250 15.52 15.71 22.99
C ALA A 250 15.23 14.48 23.88
N PHE A 251 14.08 13.83 23.71
CA PHE A 251 13.74 12.59 24.39
C PHE A 251 14.71 11.44 24.04
N CYS A 252 15.07 11.32 22.76
CA CYS A 252 16.04 10.34 22.26
C CYS A 252 17.48 10.67 22.70
N ALA A 253 17.88 11.94 22.62
CA ALA A 253 19.21 12.40 23.02
C ALA A 253 19.51 12.11 24.50
N LYS A 254 18.54 12.31 25.41
CA LYS A 254 18.67 11.95 26.84
C LYS A 254 18.96 10.46 27.08
N ARG A 255 18.64 9.61 26.09
CA ARG A 255 18.87 8.15 26.11
C ARG A 255 20.03 7.73 25.22
N ARG A 256 20.76 8.70 24.65
CA ARG A 256 21.83 8.49 23.67
C ARG A 256 21.36 7.68 22.46
N TRP A 257 20.16 8.01 21.98
CA TRP A 257 19.61 7.45 20.75
C TRP A 257 19.66 8.49 19.63
N GLY A 258 20.08 8.06 18.43
CA GLY A 258 19.87 8.83 17.20
C GLY A 258 18.42 8.73 16.73
N VAL A 259 18.05 9.53 15.73
CA VAL A 259 16.68 9.59 15.19
C VAL A 259 16.69 9.49 13.67
N ALA A 260 15.71 8.78 13.11
CA ALA A 260 15.38 8.82 11.70
C ALA A 260 13.86 8.82 11.52
N PHE A 261 13.37 9.43 10.45
CA PHE A 261 11.95 9.36 10.06
C PHE A 261 11.83 8.68 8.70
N VAL A 262 10.92 7.72 8.58
CA VAL A 262 10.63 6.99 7.34
C VAL A 262 9.28 7.42 6.79
N ALA A 263 9.27 7.75 5.50
CA ALA A 263 8.10 8.24 4.77
C ALA A 263 7.42 9.45 5.44
N ALA A 264 8.23 10.39 5.90
CA ALA A 264 7.77 11.69 6.37
C ALA A 264 7.25 12.55 5.20
N ARG A 265 6.19 13.33 5.38
CA ARG A 265 5.70 14.22 4.32
C ARG A 265 6.58 15.46 4.20
N GLY A 266 6.31 16.27 3.18
CA GLY A 266 7.06 17.50 2.88
C GLY A 266 7.15 18.48 4.06
N ALA A 267 6.17 18.52 4.97
CA ALA A 267 6.22 19.40 6.14
C ALA A 267 7.36 19.02 7.11
N THR A 268 7.51 17.74 7.43
CA THR A 268 8.61 17.23 8.27
C THR A 268 9.95 17.34 7.54
N ALA A 269 9.98 17.08 6.23
CA ALA A 269 11.20 17.27 5.42
C ALA A 269 11.67 18.73 5.44
N LYS A 270 10.76 19.72 5.38
CA LYS A 270 11.10 21.14 5.49
C LYS A 270 11.71 21.48 6.86
N VAL A 271 11.17 20.93 7.95
CA VAL A 271 11.78 21.09 9.29
C VAL A 271 13.19 20.51 9.30
N ALA A 272 13.38 19.31 8.74
CA ALA A 272 14.68 18.67 8.66
C ALA A 272 15.72 19.50 7.87
N GLN A 273 15.28 20.14 6.78
CA GLN A 273 16.13 21.03 5.97
C GLN A 273 16.62 22.25 6.76
N VAL A 274 15.79 22.84 7.63
CA VAL A 274 16.21 23.94 8.53
C VAL A 274 17.32 23.48 9.47
N HIS A 275 17.28 22.22 9.92
CA HIS A 275 18.31 21.60 10.74
C HIS A 275 19.50 21.03 9.93
N ARG A 276 19.52 21.21 8.60
CA ARG A 276 20.54 20.65 7.68
C ARG A 276 20.66 19.12 7.75
N TRP A 277 19.61 18.43 8.18
CA TRP A 277 19.56 16.98 8.13
C TRP A 277 19.37 16.48 6.71
N ALA A 278 19.85 15.26 6.43
CA ALA A 278 19.67 14.67 5.12
C ALA A 278 18.21 14.26 4.90
N THR A 279 17.66 14.61 3.74
CA THR A 279 16.31 14.21 3.30
C THR A 279 16.41 13.54 1.94
N VAL A 280 15.74 12.39 1.76
CA VAL A 280 15.73 11.62 0.51
C VAL A 280 14.28 11.29 0.16
N GLN A 281 13.74 11.85 -0.91
CA GLN A 281 12.43 11.47 -1.42
C GLN A 281 12.50 10.09 -2.09
N PHE A 282 11.79 9.10 -1.57
CA PHE A 282 11.88 7.70 -2.03
C PHE A 282 10.53 7.06 -2.36
N ALA A 283 9.44 7.74 -2.03
CA ALA A 283 8.10 7.22 -2.19
C ALA A 283 7.10 8.35 -2.41
N VAL A 284 5.87 7.97 -2.77
CA VAL A 284 4.71 8.85 -2.78
C VAL A 284 3.56 8.20 -2.00
N GLU A 285 2.70 9.02 -1.42
CA GLU A 285 1.40 8.61 -0.91
C GLU A 285 0.37 8.79 -2.02
N GLN A 286 -0.26 7.69 -2.47
CA GLN A 286 -1.31 7.75 -3.49
C GLN A 286 -2.64 8.06 -2.82
N ILE A 287 -3.26 9.18 -3.21
CA ILE A 287 -4.53 9.65 -2.65
C ILE A 287 -5.60 9.63 -3.73
N VAL A 288 -6.71 9.02 -3.40
CA VAL A 288 -7.93 8.94 -4.20
C VAL A 288 -8.90 10.02 -3.72
N ASP A 289 -9.24 10.93 -4.62
CA ASP A 289 -10.47 11.71 -4.51
C ASP A 289 -11.65 10.81 -4.84
N ALA A 290 -12.29 10.28 -3.81
CA ALA A 290 -13.41 9.38 -3.96
C ALA A 290 -14.59 10.08 -4.62
N GLU A 291 -14.80 11.38 -4.42
CA GLU A 291 -15.96 12.12 -4.94
C GLU A 291 -15.97 12.13 -6.47
N HIS A 292 -14.82 12.39 -7.10
CA HIS A 292 -14.71 12.54 -8.56
C HIS A 292 -14.02 11.37 -9.27
N ASN A 293 -13.84 10.23 -8.59
CA ASN A 293 -13.10 9.11 -9.15
C ASN A 293 -13.78 8.47 -10.37
N PRO A 294 -13.08 8.35 -11.53
CA PRO A 294 -13.69 7.84 -12.76
C PRO A 294 -14.03 6.34 -12.74
N VAL A 295 -13.46 5.55 -11.82
CA VAL A 295 -13.85 4.12 -11.63
C VAL A 295 -15.24 4.04 -11.00
N LEU A 296 -15.49 4.83 -9.97
CA LEU A 296 -16.77 4.85 -9.28
C LEU A 296 -17.88 5.44 -10.16
N ASP A 297 -17.54 6.36 -11.07
CA ASP A 297 -18.49 6.93 -12.04
C ASP A 297 -18.78 6.00 -13.24
N GLY A 298 -18.11 4.84 -13.31
CA GLY A 298 -18.21 3.91 -14.44
C GLY A 298 -17.60 4.43 -15.75
N ARG A 299 -16.89 5.57 -15.73
CA ARG A 299 -16.18 6.14 -16.89
C ARG A 299 -14.91 5.37 -17.22
N ARG A 300 -14.24 4.83 -16.20
CA ARG A 300 -13.07 3.95 -16.29
C ARG A 300 -13.28 2.69 -15.45
N GLY A 301 -12.32 1.77 -15.50
CA GLY A 301 -12.33 0.59 -14.65
C GLY A 301 -13.38 -0.47 -15.00
N LYS A 302 -13.64 -0.71 -16.29
CA LYS A 302 -14.61 -1.73 -16.76
C LYS A 302 -14.39 -3.10 -16.10
N ARG A 303 -13.12 -3.50 -15.92
CA ARG A 303 -12.75 -4.75 -15.24
C ARG A 303 -13.22 -4.73 -13.78
N GLN A 304 -12.96 -3.66 -13.05
CA GLN A 304 -13.37 -3.46 -11.66
C GLN A 304 -14.89 -3.50 -11.55
N THR A 305 -15.62 -2.85 -12.47
CA THR A 305 -17.08 -2.91 -12.53
C THR A 305 -17.60 -4.34 -12.72
N LEU A 306 -16.98 -5.13 -13.60
CA LEU A 306 -17.35 -6.54 -13.81
C LEU A 306 -17.08 -7.39 -12.58
N VAL A 307 -15.92 -7.18 -11.94
CA VAL A 307 -15.56 -7.86 -10.68
C VAL A 307 -16.58 -7.56 -9.59
N VAL A 308 -16.94 -6.29 -9.39
CA VAL A 308 -17.96 -5.88 -8.40
C VAL A 308 -19.31 -6.53 -8.70
N LYS A 309 -19.76 -6.52 -9.97
CA LYS A 309 -21.03 -7.15 -10.38
C LYS A 309 -21.07 -8.66 -10.12
N LYS A 310 -19.94 -9.34 -10.29
CA LYS A 310 -19.81 -10.78 -10.01
C LYS A 310 -19.79 -11.02 -8.52
N LEU A 311 -18.83 -10.42 -7.80
CA LEU A 311 -18.58 -10.72 -6.40
C LEU A 311 -19.66 -10.18 -5.45
N MET A 312 -20.43 -9.16 -5.83
CA MET A 312 -21.59 -8.74 -5.02
C MET A 312 -22.67 -9.84 -4.88
N ARG A 313 -22.66 -10.85 -5.76
CA ARG A 313 -23.56 -12.02 -5.69
C ARG A 313 -22.91 -13.20 -4.98
N ASP A 314 -21.64 -13.44 -5.31
CA ASP A 314 -20.92 -14.65 -4.90
C ASP A 314 -20.20 -14.51 -3.54
N ALA A 315 -19.89 -13.28 -3.13
CA ALA A 315 -19.09 -12.95 -1.94
C ALA A 315 -19.72 -11.76 -1.21
N PRO A 316 -20.76 -11.98 -0.37
CA PRO A 316 -21.44 -10.91 0.33
C PRO A 316 -20.46 -10.10 1.18
N VAL A 317 -20.59 -8.78 1.13
CA VAL A 317 -19.77 -7.86 1.93
C VAL A 317 -20.45 -7.54 3.26
N ARG A 318 -19.65 -7.48 4.31
CA ARG A 318 -20.05 -7.07 5.65
C ARG A 318 -19.20 -5.90 6.12
N LEU A 319 -19.78 -5.07 6.99
CA LEU A 319 -19.11 -3.95 7.65
C LEU A 319 -19.05 -4.20 9.14
N TYR A 320 -17.84 -4.05 9.70
CA TYR A 320 -17.60 -4.13 11.13
C TYR A 320 -16.87 -2.88 11.62
N ARG A 321 -17.35 -2.29 12.72
CA ARG A 321 -16.72 -1.16 13.42
C ARG A 321 -16.66 -1.52 14.90
N PRO A 322 -15.46 -1.76 15.47
CA PRO A 322 -15.34 -2.11 16.89
C PRO A 322 -15.98 -1.07 17.83
N ALA A 323 -15.97 0.21 17.43
CA ALA A 323 -16.60 1.30 18.17
C ALA A 323 -18.13 1.20 18.29
N ASP A 324 -18.81 0.47 17.40
CA ASP A 324 -20.26 0.26 17.47
C ASP A 324 -20.65 -0.88 18.43
N GLY A 325 -19.67 -1.66 18.89
CA GLY A 325 -19.85 -2.86 19.69
C GLY A 325 -18.83 -3.92 19.30
N ARG A 326 -18.09 -4.43 20.28
CA ARG A 326 -17.04 -5.43 20.01
C ARG A 326 -17.61 -6.84 19.96
N ASP A 327 -17.25 -7.55 18.91
CA ASP A 327 -17.49 -8.99 18.75
C ASP A 327 -16.14 -9.71 18.78
N ALA A 328 -15.79 -10.26 19.94
CA ALA A 328 -14.48 -10.88 20.14
C ALA A 328 -14.27 -12.11 19.24
N ALA A 329 -15.33 -12.87 18.95
CA ALA A 329 -15.23 -14.05 18.10
C ALA A 329 -14.93 -13.65 16.65
N LEU A 330 -15.66 -12.66 16.12
CA LEU A 330 -15.41 -12.11 14.80
C LEU A 330 -14.02 -11.46 14.70
N GLU A 331 -13.60 -10.71 15.72
CA GLU A 331 -12.27 -10.10 15.74
C GLU A 331 -11.15 -11.15 15.65
N VAL A 332 -11.27 -12.27 16.36
CA VAL A 332 -10.33 -13.40 16.25
C VAL A 332 -10.32 -13.98 14.83
N GLN A 333 -11.48 -14.17 14.21
CA GLN A 333 -11.57 -14.69 12.83
C GLN A 333 -10.93 -13.74 11.81
N LEU A 334 -11.22 -12.43 11.90
CA LEU A 334 -10.66 -11.42 11.01
C LEU A 334 -9.14 -11.26 11.19
N GLN A 335 -8.66 -11.26 12.43
CA GLN A 335 -7.23 -11.22 12.74
C GLN A 335 -6.53 -12.47 12.19
N LYS A 336 -7.12 -13.66 12.36
CA LYS A 336 -6.60 -14.92 11.79
C LYS A 336 -6.54 -14.88 10.26
N ALA A 337 -7.55 -14.34 9.58
CA ALA A 337 -7.55 -14.21 8.12
C ALA A 337 -6.40 -13.30 7.64
N TYR A 338 -6.16 -12.17 8.33
CA TYR A 338 -5.01 -11.30 8.08
C TYR A 338 -3.67 -12.01 8.32
N GLU A 339 -3.52 -12.65 9.48
CA GLU A 339 -2.28 -13.35 9.86
C GLU A 339 -1.96 -14.52 8.91
N THR A 340 -2.98 -15.23 8.42
CA THR A 340 -2.81 -16.31 7.43
C THR A 340 -2.14 -15.79 6.15
N VAL A 341 -2.64 -14.68 5.62
CA VAL A 341 -2.09 -14.06 4.40
C VAL A 341 -0.70 -13.51 4.67
N TYR A 342 -0.45 -13.04 5.89
CA TYR A 342 0.84 -12.49 6.29
C TYR A 342 1.91 -13.58 6.46
N ALA A 343 1.60 -14.68 7.12
CA ALA A 343 2.51 -15.82 7.29
C ALA A 343 2.98 -16.35 5.93
N ALA A 344 2.06 -16.49 4.96
CA ALA A 344 2.40 -16.88 3.59
C ALA A 344 3.31 -15.86 2.86
N LYS A 345 3.35 -14.59 3.30
CA LYS A 345 4.34 -13.60 2.82
C LYS A 345 5.68 -13.78 3.52
N GLU A 346 5.71 -14.04 4.82
CA GLU A 346 6.95 -14.25 5.58
C GLU A 346 7.72 -15.49 5.10
N GLU A 347 7.01 -16.53 4.67
CA GLU A 347 7.61 -17.74 4.09
C GLU A 347 8.29 -17.49 2.73
N ARG A 348 7.88 -16.42 2.02
CA ARG A 348 8.53 -16.02 0.77
C ARG A 348 9.77 -15.20 1.09
N ASP A 349 10.94 -15.81 0.93
CA ASP A 349 12.22 -15.14 1.15
C ASP A 349 12.27 -13.82 0.34
N GLY A 350 12.49 -12.72 1.06
CA GLY A 350 12.57 -11.38 0.46
C GLY A 350 11.23 -10.67 0.20
N ALA A 351 10.07 -11.11 0.71
CA ALA A 351 8.85 -10.30 0.62
C ALA A 351 8.93 -9.08 1.57
N PRO A 352 8.91 -7.83 1.06
CA PRO A 352 8.99 -6.64 1.91
C PRO A 352 7.68 -6.42 2.68
N TYR A 353 7.77 -6.15 3.98
CA TYR A 353 6.63 -5.64 4.75
C TYR A 353 7.14 -4.75 5.90
N SER A 354 6.43 -3.65 6.18
CA SER A 354 6.84 -2.71 7.24
C SER A 354 6.18 -2.96 8.60
N THR A 355 4.99 -3.58 8.60
CA THR A 355 4.10 -3.62 9.76
C THR A 355 3.29 -4.92 9.85
N LYS A 356 3.20 -5.45 11.08
CA LYS A 356 2.27 -6.52 11.47
C LYS A 356 1.20 -5.92 12.37
N LEU A 357 -0.02 -5.84 11.86
CA LEU A 357 -1.08 -5.05 12.48
C LEU A 357 -1.87 -5.88 13.49
N HIS A 358 -2.19 -5.24 14.61
CA HIS A 358 -3.31 -5.66 15.45
C HIS A 358 -4.53 -4.85 15.00
N LEU A 359 -5.39 -5.46 14.18
CA LEU A 359 -6.43 -4.76 13.40
C LEU A 359 -7.36 -3.89 14.26
N PHE A 360 -7.58 -4.31 15.51
CA PHE A 360 -8.53 -3.71 16.44
C PHE A 360 -7.87 -2.94 17.59
N ALA A 361 -6.57 -2.60 17.45
CA ALA A 361 -5.85 -1.82 18.45
C ALA A 361 -6.38 -0.37 18.62
N LEU A 362 -6.96 0.18 17.55
CA LEU A 362 -7.50 1.54 17.48
C LEU A 362 -9.00 1.47 17.14
N PRO A 363 -9.84 0.94 18.04
CA PRO A 363 -11.23 0.58 17.75
C PRO A 363 -12.09 1.74 17.23
N HIS A 364 -11.79 2.98 17.62
CA HIS A 364 -12.52 4.17 17.19
C HIS A 364 -12.08 4.71 15.83
N LEU A 365 -10.93 4.27 15.33
CA LEU A 365 -10.42 4.65 14.02
C LEU A 365 -10.64 3.58 12.97
N THR A 366 -10.82 2.32 13.38
CA THR A 366 -10.92 1.18 12.48
C THR A 366 -12.35 0.98 11.96
N THR A 367 -12.49 0.89 10.64
CA THR A 367 -13.65 0.30 9.96
C THR A 367 -13.17 -0.84 9.08
N VAL A 368 -13.76 -2.03 9.20
CA VAL A 368 -13.40 -3.19 8.37
C VAL A 368 -14.53 -3.52 7.42
N LEU A 369 -14.22 -3.62 6.13
CA LEU A 369 -15.08 -4.26 5.14
C LEU A 369 -14.52 -5.65 4.85
N TYR A 370 -15.35 -6.68 4.89
CA TYR A 370 -14.90 -8.05 4.67
C TYR A 370 -15.92 -8.86 3.89
N THR A 371 -15.44 -9.86 3.16
CA THR A 371 -16.29 -10.85 2.48
C THR A 371 -16.26 -12.16 3.23
N THR A 372 -17.34 -12.93 3.15
CA THR A 372 -17.40 -14.28 3.72
C THR A 372 -17.78 -15.33 2.71
N ASP A 373 -17.44 -16.58 3.02
CA ASP A 373 -17.91 -17.75 2.28
C ASP A 373 -19.33 -18.17 2.71
N ALA A 374 -19.78 -19.33 2.21
CA ALA A 374 -21.07 -19.92 2.56
C ALA A 374 -21.17 -20.34 4.04
N ASN A 375 -20.03 -20.57 4.71
CA ASN A 375 -19.94 -20.91 6.14
C ASN A 375 -19.81 -19.68 7.04
N ASN A 376 -19.88 -18.47 6.46
CA ASN A 376 -19.62 -17.19 7.14
C ASN A 376 -18.16 -16.96 7.58
N GLU A 377 -17.20 -17.73 7.07
CA GLU A 377 -15.78 -17.52 7.35
C GLU A 377 -15.21 -16.37 6.50
N PRO A 378 -14.42 -15.45 7.08
CA PRO A 378 -13.81 -14.36 6.33
C PRO A 378 -12.85 -14.84 5.24
N GLN A 379 -13.10 -14.44 3.99
CA GLN A 379 -12.25 -14.75 2.83
C GLN A 379 -11.37 -13.57 2.41
N GLY A 380 -11.77 -12.34 2.71
CA GLY A 380 -10.99 -11.17 2.38
C GLY A 380 -11.44 -10.01 3.22
N LEU A 381 -10.52 -9.09 3.52
CA LEU A 381 -10.82 -7.90 4.29
C LEU A 381 -9.99 -6.72 3.82
N VAL A 382 -10.57 -5.54 4.03
CA VAL A 382 -9.89 -4.27 3.97
C VAL A 382 -10.20 -3.48 5.24
N SER A 383 -9.16 -2.99 5.89
CA SER A 383 -9.30 -2.04 7.00
C SER A 383 -9.15 -0.61 6.48
N LEU A 384 -10.02 0.25 6.97
CA LEU A 384 -10.01 1.70 6.77
C LEU A 384 -9.71 2.33 8.12
N LEU A 385 -8.49 2.81 8.27
CA LEU A 385 -8.10 3.59 9.44
C LEU A 385 -8.45 5.06 9.19
N ARG A 386 -9.26 5.66 10.06
CA ARG A 386 -9.56 7.10 9.98
C ARG A 386 -8.32 7.91 10.33
N VAL A 387 -7.94 8.84 9.46
CA VAL A 387 -6.72 9.66 9.58
C VAL A 387 -6.97 11.09 9.12
N GLY A 388 -6.36 12.06 9.81
CA GLY A 388 -6.47 13.48 9.46
C GLY A 388 -7.91 13.99 9.52
N GLU A 389 -8.20 15.15 8.92
CA GLU A 389 -9.53 15.76 8.92
C GLU A 389 -10.54 15.00 8.03
N GLY A 390 -10.94 13.79 8.47
CA GLY A 390 -11.97 12.99 7.83
C GLY A 390 -11.50 12.04 6.73
N GLY A 391 -10.20 11.87 6.52
CA GLY A 391 -9.65 10.92 5.55
C GLY A 391 -9.65 9.48 6.06
N PHE A 392 -9.45 8.54 5.13
CA PHE A 392 -9.19 7.13 5.43
C PHE A 392 -7.87 6.68 4.83
N LEU A 393 -7.13 5.85 5.57
CA LEU A 393 -6.02 5.06 5.07
C LEU A 393 -6.51 3.62 4.86
N LEU A 394 -6.30 3.11 3.65
CA LEU A 394 -6.59 1.72 3.28
C LEU A 394 -5.38 0.85 3.57
N ASP A 395 -5.37 0.17 4.72
CA ASP A 395 -4.34 -0.80 5.10
C ASP A 395 -4.82 -1.59 6.36
N PRO A 396 -4.80 -2.95 6.39
CA PRO A 396 -4.40 -3.83 5.31
C PRO A 396 -5.53 -4.15 4.34
N LEU A 397 -5.15 -4.55 3.13
CA LEU A 397 -6.00 -5.15 2.13
C LEU A 397 -5.48 -6.55 1.83
N VAL A 398 -6.27 -7.56 2.20
CA VAL A 398 -5.87 -8.97 2.07
C VAL A 398 -7.02 -9.82 1.54
N ALA A 399 -6.65 -10.89 0.86
CA ALA A 399 -7.54 -11.96 0.44
C ALA A 399 -6.86 -13.28 0.80
N THR A 400 -7.58 -14.16 1.48
CA THR A 400 -7.10 -15.50 1.83
C THR A 400 -6.89 -16.33 0.56
N PRO A 401 -6.11 -17.41 0.61
CA PRO A 401 -5.91 -18.28 -0.55
C PRO A 401 -7.20 -18.86 -1.13
N SER A 402 -8.24 -19.03 -0.30
CA SER A 402 -9.56 -19.53 -0.70
C SER A 402 -10.48 -18.45 -1.29
N ALA A 403 -10.08 -17.19 -1.26
CA ALA A 403 -10.90 -16.08 -1.74
C ALA A 403 -11.10 -16.12 -3.26
N PRO A 404 -12.31 -15.79 -3.76
CA PRO A 404 -12.55 -15.66 -5.19
C PRO A 404 -11.58 -14.68 -5.88
N PRO A 405 -11.14 -14.95 -7.12
CA PRO A 405 -10.31 -14.02 -7.87
C PRO A 405 -10.96 -12.65 -8.02
N GLY A 406 -10.20 -11.59 -7.71
CA GLY A 406 -10.68 -10.21 -7.73
C GLY A 406 -11.23 -9.69 -6.39
N THR A 407 -11.16 -10.47 -5.30
CA THR A 407 -11.63 -10.04 -3.98
C THR A 407 -10.98 -8.73 -3.50
N THR A 408 -9.67 -8.55 -3.72
CA THR A 408 -8.98 -7.30 -3.37
C THR A 408 -9.46 -6.11 -4.21
N ASP A 409 -9.73 -6.31 -5.51
CA ASP A 409 -10.27 -5.29 -6.40
C ASP A 409 -11.68 -4.88 -5.98
N TYR A 410 -12.50 -5.86 -5.62
CA TYR A 410 -13.84 -5.65 -5.10
C TYR A 410 -13.82 -4.82 -3.82
N LEU A 411 -13.07 -5.27 -2.80
CA LEU A 411 -12.94 -4.56 -1.52
C LEU A 411 -12.36 -3.15 -1.68
N THR A 412 -11.43 -2.94 -2.61
CA THR A 412 -10.89 -1.59 -2.89
C THR A 412 -11.95 -0.67 -3.47
N VAL A 413 -12.74 -1.13 -4.46
CA VAL A 413 -13.83 -0.33 -5.02
C VAL A 413 -14.89 -0.01 -3.95
N LEU A 414 -15.19 -0.96 -3.08
CA LEU A 414 -16.12 -0.74 -1.97
C LEU A 414 -15.57 0.25 -0.94
N ALA A 415 -14.28 0.18 -0.61
CA ALA A 415 -13.61 1.16 0.23
C ALA A 415 -13.67 2.58 -0.36
N MET A 416 -13.42 2.73 -1.66
CA MET A 416 -13.56 4.00 -2.37
C MET A 416 -15.01 4.50 -2.34
N GLY A 417 -15.98 3.62 -2.58
CA GLY A 417 -17.41 3.95 -2.50
C GLY A 417 -17.85 4.34 -1.08
N TYR A 418 -17.29 3.68 -0.07
CA TYR A 418 -17.52 4.02 1.34
C TYR A 418 -16.95 5.40 1.66
N ALA A 419 -15.71 5.70 1.24
CA ALA A 419 -15.11 7.02 1.39
C ALA A 419 -15.94 8.11 0.68
N ARG A 420 -16.43 7.85 -0.54
CA ARG A 420 -17.35 8.75 -1.27
C ARG A 420 -18.62 9.06 -0.47
N ARG A 421 -19.29 8.04 0.09
CA ARG A 421 -20.49 8.23 0.93
C ARG A 421 -20.23 9.05 2.18
N ARG A 422 -18.97 9.12 2.63
CA ARG A 422 -18.53 9.90 3.78
C ARG A 422 -17.97 11.28 3.42
N GLY A 423 -17.93 11.66 2.14
CA GLY A 423 -17.26 12.89 1.71
C GLY A 423 -15.76 12.90 2.07
N ALA A 424 -15.13 11.74 2.11
CA ALA A 424 -13.77 11.54 2.61
C ALA A 424 -12.79 11.19 1.48
N SER A 425 -11.54 11.65 1.62
CA SER A 425 -10.43 11.17 0.81
C SER A 425 -9.97 9.78 1.26
N LEU A 426 -9.44 8.98 0.34
CA LEU A 426 -8.87 7.66 0.63
C LEU A 426 -7.40 7.61 0.21
N SER A 427 -6.51 7.26 1.13
CA SER A 427 -5.10 7.02 0.87
C SER A 427 -4.84 5.53 0.72
N PHE A 428 -4.05 5.15 -0.29
CA PHE A 428 -3.48 3.79 -0.41
C PHE A 428 -2.15 3.64 0.33
N GLY A 429 -1.74 4.67 1.08
CA GLY A 429 -0.49 4.71 1.80
C GLY A 429 0.73 4.82 0.89
N THR A 430 1.87 4.37 1.42
CA THR A 430 3.19 4.55 0.82
C THR A 430 3.41 3.66 -0.40
N GLU A 431 3.69 4.25 -1.55
CA GLU A 431 4.13 3.62 -2.78
C GLU A 431 5.59 4.03 -3.07
N PRO A 432 6.58 3.13 -2.91
CA PRO A 432 7.95 3.42 -3.31
C PRO A 432 8.02 3.79 -4.79
N THR A 433 8.84 4.79 -5.13
CA THR A 433 9.08 5.17 -6.53
C THR A 433 10.22 4.36 -7.11
N SER A 434 10.31 4.21 -8.43
CA SER A 434 11.45 3.53 -9.08
C SER A 434 12.74 4.36 -9.01
N HIS A 435 12.60 5.67 -8.90
CA HIS A 435 13.70 6.63 -8.81
C HIS A 435 13.61 7.43 -7.52
N VAL A 436 14.76 7.73 -6.94
CA VAL A 436 14.86 8.70 -5.85
C VAL A 436 14.54 10.09 -6.42
N GLY A 437 13.68 10.84 -5.74
CA GLY A 437 13.38 12.22 -6.08
C GLY A 437 14.45 13.18 -5.56
N GLU A 438 14.00 14.23 -4.87
CA GLU A 438 14.87 15.22 -4.26
C GLU A 438 15.73 14.63 -3.13
N VAL A 439 17.03 14.98 -3.15
CA VAL A 439 17.98 14.69 -2.07
C VAL A 439 18.57 16.01 -1.58
N ARG A 440 18.56 16.23 -0.26
CA ARG A 440 19.17 17.41 0.38
C ARG A 440 19.94 17.01 1.63
N GLY A 441 20.86 17.86 2.07
CA GLY A 441 21.64 17.66 3.31
C GLY A 441 22.64 16.50 3.26
N MET A 442 22.92 15.99 2.06
CA MET A 442 23.81 14.86 1.79
C MET A 442 24.95 15.32 0.86
N ARG A 443 26.14 14.71 0.99
CA ARG A 443 27.26 14.97 0.07
C ARG A 443 26.99 14.34 -1.30
N GLN A 444 27.52 14.93 -2.37
CA GLN A 444 27.21 14.52 -3.75
C GLN A 444 27.53 13.04 -4.03
N PHE A 445 28.64 12.51 -3.53
CA PHE A 445 28.97 11.09 -3.71
C PHE A 445 27.99 10.15 -2.98
N MET A 446 27.54 10.54 -1.78
CA MET A 446 26.55 9.77 -1.01
C MET A 446 25.17 9.80 -1.69
N GLU A 447 24.85 10.88 -2.39
CA GLU A 447 23.61 10.94 -3.18
C GLU A 447 23.62 9.88 -4.29
N ALA A 448 24.74 9.73 -5.01
CA ALA A 448 24.88 8.69 -6.04
C ALA A 448 24.71 7.29 -5.44
N ASP A 449 25.39 7.01 -4.32
CA ASP A 449 25.24 5.73 -3.59
C ASP A 449 23.81 5.49 -3.13
N THR A 450 23.14 6.52 -2.61
CA THR A 450 21.74 6.44 -2.17
C THR A 450 20.81 6.09 -3.33
N ARG A 451 21.00 6.72 -4.50
CA ARG A 451 20.23 6.43 -5.72
C ARG A 451 20.44 4.99 -6.19
N LEU A 452 21.68 4.52 -6.16
CA LEU A 452 22.06 3.15 -6.54
C LEU A 452 21.43 2.11 -5.60
N VAL A 453 21.60 2.29 -4.29
CA VAL A 453 21.04 1.43 -3.25
C VAL A 453 19.52 1.37 -3.35
N HIS A 454 18.87 2.51 -3.58
CA HIS A 454 17.43 2.57 -3.77
C HIS A 454 16.98 1.80 -5.01
N ALA A 455 17.65 1.97 -6.16
CA ALA A 455 17.32 1.23 -7.38
C ALA A 455 17.46 -0.29 -7.19
N ALA A 456 18.53 -0.72 -6.52
CA ALA A 456 18.74 -2.12 -6.16
C ALA A 456 17.63 -2.63 -5.22
N THR A 457 17.27 -1.86 -4.20
CA THR A 457 16.18 -2.16 -3.25
C THR A 457 14.84 -2.30 -3.97
N TYR A 458 14.48 -1.32 -4.81
CA TYR A 458 13.23 -1.31 -5.56
C TYR A 458 13.08 -2.56 -6.44
N THR A 459 14.16 -2.94 -7.12
CA THR A 459 14.21 -4.11 -8.00
C THR A 459 14.14 -5.41 -7.20
N ALA A 460 14.98 -5.56 -6.18
CA ALA A 460 15.09 -6.77 -5.39
C ALA A 460 13.79 -7.14 -4.66
N PHE A 461 13.01 -6.14 -4.26
CA PHE A 461 11.75 -6.32 -3.55
C PHE A 461 10.49 -6.28 -4.43
N GLY A 462 10.64 -6.15 -5.76
CA GLY A 462 9.51 -6.18 -6.69
C GLY A 462 8.48 -5.06 -6.46
N MET A 463 8.93 -3.88 -6.04
CA MET A 463 8.05 -2.78 -5.58
C MET A 463 7.11 -2.24 -6.67
N ALA A 464 7.41 -2.51 -7.95
CA ALA A 464 6.56 -2.16 -9.10
C ALA A 464 5.13 -2.71 -9.03
N GLY A 465 4.92 -3.84 -8.34
CA GLY A 465 3.60 -4.45 -8.19
C GLY A 465 2.60 -3.53 -7.47
N LYS A 466 3.05 -2.75 -6.48
CA LYS A 466 2.19 -1.84 -5.71
C LYS A 466 1.68 -0.69 -6.56
N LYS A 467 2.57 -0.10 -7.37
CA LYS A 467 2.18 0.94 -8.34
C LYS A 467 1.14 0.44 -9.33
N MET A 468 1.38 -0.72 -9.95
CA MET A 468 0.42 -1.31 -10.89
C MET A 468 -0.93 -1.61 -10.23
N LEU A 469 -0.92 -2.02 -8.95
CA LEU A 469 -2.14 -2.22 -8.17
C LEU A 469 -2.91 -0.91 -7.95
N HIS A 470 -2.24 0.19 -7.64
CA HIS A 470 -2.89 1.48 -7.36
C HIS A 470 -3.35 2.20 -8.62
N ASP A 471 -2.55 2.20 -9.69
CA ASP A 471 -2.82 2.94 -10.94
C ASP A 471 -4.17 2.57 -11.55
N LYS A 472 -4.63 1.32 -11.39
CA LYS A 472 -5.92 0.85 -11.90
C LYS A 472 -7.14 1.49 -11.21
N PHE A 473 -6.95 2.12 -10.05
CA PHE A 473 -7.98 2.83 -9.30
C PHE A 473 -7.92 4.35 -9.50
N HIS A 474 -7.01 4.84 -10.35
CA HIS A 474 -6.90 6.25 -10.72
C HIS A 474 -6.82 7.19 -9.50
N PRO A 475 -5.76 7.11 -8.69
CA PRO A 475 -5.51 8.13 -7.66
C PRO A 475 -5.48 9.53 -8.30
N SER A 476 -5.99 10.52 -7.58
CA SER A 476 -6.11 11.90 -8.08
C SER A 476 -4.86 12.72 -7.83
N ARG A 477 -4.12 12.42 -6.75
CA ARG A 477 -2.86 13.07 -6.42
C ARG A 477 -1.87 12.12 -5.75
N ALA A 478 -0.59 12.47 -5.84
CA ALA A 478 0.50 11.78 -5.19
C ALA A 478 1.27 12.77 -4.31
N GLU A 479 1.41 12.48 -3.01
CA GLU A 479 2.17 13.34 -2.08
C GLU A 479 3.58 12.78 -1.85
N PRO A 480 4.66 13.58 -1.95
CA PRO A 480 6.02 13.06 -1.81
C PRO A 480 6.34 12.67 -0.37
N LEU A 481 6.95 11.50 -0.21
CA LEU A 481 7.37 10.91 1.07
C LEU A 481 8.89 10.79 1.13
N HIS A 482 9.44 11.14 2.30
CA HIS A 482 10.86 11.33 2.51
C HIS A 482 11.40 10.43 3.61
N LEU A 483 12.62 9.98 3.43
CA LEU A 483 13.49 9.51 4.49
C LEU A 483 14.23 10.71 5.07
N VAL A 484 14.22 10.86 6.39
CA VAL A 484 14.94 11.91 7.11
C VAL A 484 15.97 11.26 8.04
N LEU A 485 17.24 11.62 7.86
CA LEU A 485 18.35 11.12 8.68
C LEU A 485 18.82 12.25 9.61
N CYS A 486 18.39 12.20 10.88
CA CYS A 486 18.70 13.24 11.88
C CYS A 486 20.09 13.03 12.49
N SER A 487 21.12 13.03 11.64
CA SER A 487 22.51 12.96 12.08
C SER A 487 23.39 13.88 11.26
N ASP A 488 24.36 14.46 11.94
CA ASP A 488 25.46 15.17 11.33
C ASP A 488 26.54 14.16 10.91
N GLY A 489 27.03 14.28 9.68
CA GLY A 489 28.14 13.47 9.16
C GLY A 489 27.77 12.12 8.55
N VAL A 490 28.72 11.57 7.79
CA VAL A 490 28.54 10.38 6.93
C VAL A 490 28.21 9.14 7.75
N LEU A 491 29.01 8.83 8.77
CA LEU A 491 28.83 7.62 9.59
C LEU A 491 27.46 7.55 10.27
N GLY A 492 26.97 8.69 10.76
CA GLY A 492 25.67 8.77 11.38
C GLY A 492 24.52 8.61 10.39
N GLN A 493 24.66 9.15 9.17
CA GLN A 493 23.72 8.94 8.08
C GLN A 493 23.70 7.46 7.63
N SER A 494 24.86 6.82 7.49
CA SER A 494 24.97 5.38 7.18
C SER A 494 24.32 4.51 8.26
N ALA A 495 24.58 4.83 9.53
CA ALA A 495 23.97 4.11 10.66
C ALA A 495 22.44 4.30 10.69
N ALA A 496 21.95 5.50 10.40
CA ALA A 496 20.51 5.78 10.31
C ALA A 496 19.84 5.03 9.15
N ALA A 497 20.47 4.97 7.98
CA ALA A 497 19.99 4.18 6.85
C ALA A 497 19.94 2.67 7.19
N ALA A 498 21.00 2.13 7.81
CA ALA A 498 21.02 0.74 8.27
C ALA A 498 19.95 0.46 9.35
N ALA A 499 19.67 1.43 10.22
CA ALA A 499 18.60 1.31 11.22
C ALA A 499 17.23 1.26 10.55
N VAL A 500 16.99 2.10 9.55
CA VAL A 500 15.74 2.11 8.78
C VAL A 500 15.50 0.74 8.17
N TRP A 501 16.48 0.16 7.49
CA TRP A 501 16.38 -1.19 6.92
C TRP A 501 15.99 -2.25 7.95
N LYS A 502 16.67 -2.24 9.10
CA LYS A 502 16.39 -3.18 10.19
C LYS A 502 15.02 -2.97 10.82
N ALA A 503 14.53 -1.73 10.87
CA ALA A 503 13.19 -1.42 11.39
C ALA A 503 12.07 -1.85 10.43
N THR A 504 12.33 -1.84 9.12
CA THR A 504 11.37 -2.19 8.06
C THR A 504 11.27 -3.69 7.75
N HIS A 505 11.84 -4.59 8.58
CA HIS A 505 11.86 -6.05 8.34
C HIS A 505 12.35 -6.46 6.93
N LEU A 506 13.11 -5.61 6.26
CA LEU A 506 13.67 -5.92 4.95
C LEU A 506 14.89 -6.83 5.14
N HIS A 507 14.82 -8.04 4.59
CA HIS A 507 16.01 -8.88 4.51
C HIS A 507 17.02 -8.19 3.59
N CYS A 508 18.21 -7.88 4.10
CA CYS A 508 19.21 -7.14 3.30
C CYS A 508 19.84 -8.00 2.20
N ARG A 509 19.78 -9.33 2.28
CA ARG A 509 20.46 -10.24 1.34
C ARG A 509 20.16 -9.98 -0.14
N PRO A 510 18.89 -9.78 -0.57
CA PRO A 510 18.56 -9.52 -1.97
C PRO A 510 19.13 -8.19 -2.48
N VAL A 511 19.41 -7.23 -1.58
CA VAL A 511 19.96 -5.91 -1.92
C VAL A 511 21.49 -5.91 -1.84
N VAL A 512 22.04 -6.60 -0.83
CA VAL A 512 23.47 -6.61 -0.56
C VAL A 512 24.24 -7.29 -1.67
N ARG A 513 23.76 -8.41 -2.22
CA ARG A 513 24.50 -9.11 -3.29
C ARG A 513 24.68 -8.22 -4.55
N PRO A 514 23.63 -7.58 -5.10
CA PRO A 514 23.79 -6.58 -6.16
C PRO A 514 24.68 -5.40 -5.73
N ALA A 515 24.48 -4.87 -4.52
CA ALA A 515 25.27 -3.75 -4.00
C ALA A 515 26.77 -4.08 -3.90
N THR A 516 27.13 -5.27 -3.42
CA THR A 516 28.53 -5.73 -3.33
C THR A 516 29.14 -5.90 -4.72
N GLN A 517 28.38 -6.39 -5.71
CA GLN A 517 28.84 -6.46 -7.09
C GLN A 517 29.13 -5.07 -7.67
N LEU A 518 28.30 -4.08 -7.34
CA LEU A 518 28.50 -2.69 -7.76
C LEU A 518 29.75 -2.06 -7.11
N VAL A 519 30.01 -2.35 -5.83
CA VAL A 519 31.27 -1.97 -5.17
C VAL A 519 32.48 -2.60 -5.86
N GLN A 520 32.41 -3.90 -6.16
CA GLN A 520 33.49 -4.62 -6.85
C GLN A 520 33.76 -4.10 -8.26
N GLN A 521 32.76 -3.52 -8.92
CA GLN A 521 32.88 -2.90 -10.25
C GLN A 521 33.39 -1.45 -10.19
N HIS A 522 33.83 -0.96 -9.03
CA HIS A 522 34.19 0.45 -8.79
C HIS A 522 33.05 1.45 -9.11
N GLN A 523 31.79 1.00 -9.02
CA GLN A 523 30.61 1.81 -9.31
C GLN A 523 29.94 2.37 -8.05
N ALA A 524 30.47 2.07 -6.86
CA ALA A 524 29.93 2.53 -5.60
C ALA A 524 30.99 3.24 -4.74
N GLY A 525 30.55 4.23 -3.97
CA GLY A 525 31.37 5.05 -3.09
C GLY A 525 31.30 4.65 -1.62
N GLU A 526 31.89 5.51 -0.78
CA GLU A 526 32.15 5.29 0.65
C GLU A 526 30.88 5.02 1.48
N LEU A 527 29.69 5.52 1.09
CA LEU A 527 28.47 5.29 1.85
C LEU A 527 28.05 3.82 1.76
N LEU A 528 28.11 3.23 0.57
CA LEU A 528 27.73 1.84 0.37
C LEU A 528 28.69 0.91 1.10
N GLU A 529 29.99 1.19 1.01
CA GLU A 529 31.02 0.45 1.75
C GLU A 529 30.81 0.54 3.26
N ALA A 530 30.61 1.74 3.82
CA ALA A 530 30.38 1.92 5.24
C ALA A 530 29.10 1.23 5.72
N MET A 531 28.04 1.23 4.91
CA MET A 531 26.79 0.53 5.22
C MET A 531 26.98 -0.99 5.20
N LEU A 532 27.67 -1.52 4.19
CA LEU A 532 27.99 -2.94 4.10
C LEU A 532 28.91 -3.39 5.24
N ALA A 533 29.93 -2.61 5.58
CA ALA A 533 30.80 -2.85 6.73
C ALA A 533 30.01 -2.88 8.04
N CYS A 534 29.12 -1.91 8.26
CA CYS A 534 28.25 -1.87 9.45
C CYS A 534 27.34 -3.11 9.57
N LEU A 535 26.85 -3.63 8.43
CA LEU A 535 26.05 -4.86 8.39
C LEU A 535 26.92 -6.11 8.61
N ALA A 536 28.14 -6.13 8.07
CA ALA A 536 29.09 -7.24 8.21
C ALA A 536 29.61 -7.41 9.63
N GLU A 537 30.10 -6.34 10.26
CA GLU A 537 30.60 -6.33 11.65
C GLU A 537 29.59 -6.89 12.65
N ARG A 538 28.30 -6.85 12.30
CA ARG A 538 27.19 -7.21 13.18
C ARG A 538 26.55 -8.55 12.82
N GLY A 539 27.24 -9.35 12.00
CA GLY A 539 26.83 -10.71 11.63
C GLY A 539 25.59 -10.77 10.74
N GLN A 540 25.19 -9.65 10.12
CA GLN A 540 24.04 -9.62 9.20
C GLN A 540 24.44 -10.00 7.78
N LEU A 541 25.73 -9.85 7.45
CA LEU A 541 26.35 -10.47 6.29
C LEU A 541 27.14 -11.68 6.78
N ARG A 542 26.87 -12.86 6.22
CA ARG A 542 27.83 -13.96 6.38
C ARG A 542 29.11 -13.52 5.66
N PRO A 543 30.31 -13.75 6.23
CA PRO A 543 31.55 -13.58 5.48
C PRO A 543 31.37 -14.31 4.15
N SER A 544 31.58 -13.62 3.03
CA SER A 544 31.55 -14.30 1.74
C SER A 544 32.50 -15.49 1.86
N GLN A 545 32.03 -16.69 1.56
CA GLN A 545 32.94 -17.78 1.23
C GLN A 545 33.96 -17.20 0.24
N LYS A 546 35.24 -17.39 0.55
CA LYS A 546 36.42 -16.69 0.02
C LYS A 546 36.25 -16.19 -1.42
N PRO A 547 36.79 -15.00 -1.76
CA PRO A 547 36.76 -14.52 -3.14
C PRO A 547 37.29 -15.61 -4.06
N TYR A 548 36.58 -15.84 -5.18
CA TYR A 548 37.08 -16.66 -6.27
C TYR A 548 38.54 -16.27 -6.53
N PRO A 549 39.48 -17.22 -6.55
CA PRO A 549 40.86 -16.90 -6.88
C PRO A 549 40.84 -16.21 -8.25
N SER A 550 41.40 -15.01 -8.30
CA SER A 550 41.71 -14.33 -9.55
C SER A 550 42.53 -15.31 -10.38
N GLY A 551 41.94 -15.80 -11.47
CA GLY A 551 42.60 -16.68 -12.42
C GLY A 551 43.73 -15.94 -13.11
N SER A 552 44.92 -16.02 -12.53
CA SER A 552 46.19 -15.84 -13.20
C SER A 552 47.17 -16.71 -12.46
N ASP A 553 47.29 -17.97 -12.90
CA ASP A 553 48.53 -18.74 -12.90
C ASP A 553 48.26 -20.03 -13.68
N ALA A 554 48.42 -19.90 -15.00
CA ALA A 554 48.81 -21.01 -15.85
C ALA A 554 50.34 -21.07 -15.82
N ALA A 555 50.92 -22.23 -15.43
CA ALA A 555 52.11 -22.86 -16.02
C ALA A 555 52.86 -23.74 -15.02
N GLY A 556 53.14 -24.99 -15.44
CA GLY A 556 54.25 -25.86 -14.99
C GLY A 556 54.15 -26.39 -13.56
N ASP A 557 54.52 -27.62 -13.22
CA ASP A 557 55.21 -28.70 -13.90
C ASP A 557 54.81 -29.99 -13.17
N GLU A 558 54.57 -31.08 -13.90
CA GLU A 558 54.68 -32.44 -13.34
C GLU A 558 56.16 -32.75 -13.10
N PRO A 559 56.47 -33.40 -11.97
CA PRO A 559 57.28 -34.61 -12.08
C PRO A 559 56.82 -35.75 -11.13
N PRO A 560 57.37 -36.97 -11.29
CA PRO A 560 56.61 -38.21 -11.27
C PRO A 560 56.66 -38.98 -9.94
N GLU A 561 55.84 -40.03 -9.94
CA GLU A 561 55.78 -41.16 -9.01
C GLU A 561 57.13 -41.63 -8.40
N LYS A 562 57.06 -41.94 -7.10
CA LYS A 562 57.66 -43.06 -6.33
C LYS A 562 57.49 -42.69 -4.84
N GLU A 563 57.05 -43.53 -3.92
CA GLU A 563 56.94 -44.99 -3.81
C GLU A 563 55.85 -45.30 -2.76
#